data_AF-A0A5R8Z888-F1
#
_entry.id   AF-A0A5R8Z888-F1
#
_cell.length_a   1.000
_cell.length_b   1.000
_cell.length_c   1.000
_cell.angle_alpha   90.00
_cell.angle_beta   90.00
_cell.angle_gamma   90.00
#
_symmetry.space_group_name_H-M   'P 1'
#
loop_
_entity.id
_entity.type
_entity.pdbx_description
1 polymer ?
#
loop_
_entity_poly.entity_id
_entity_poly.type
_entity_poly.pdbx_seq_one_letter_code
_entity_poly.pdbx_strand_id
1 'polypeptide(L)'
;MAQHDEPYGQSRRGSLAGRLLMSVALAATGIGLSPAAAHADTWRTATGSAWGQTQSSASAAAQASARNALASLATQLGEVCTNVTSSATLVYVVPSGGGYQFNGTATGLCAPAPPPPSYTVPRTATARGEGSTPGTAQQNGAAGARAAILAAGGDCTGYQTTGVTNVYTTPTGSWYIYDVTVSALCVH
;
A
#
# COMPACT_ATOMS: atom_id res chain seq x y z
N MET A 1 25.29 -49.32 -16.39
CA MET A 1 25.99 -49.84 -15.19
C MET A 1 27.34 -49.14 -15.16
N ALA A 2 27.71 -48.53 -14.01
CA ALA A 2 29.05 -48.20 -13.47
C ALA A 2 30.26 -48.18 -14.44
N GLN A 3 31.25 -47.27 -14.37
CA GLN A 3 31.81 -46.48 -13.29
C GLN A 3 32.92 -45.55 -13.86
N HIS A 4 33.20 -44.47 -13.13
CA HIS A 4 34.42 -43.64 -13.04
C HIS A 4 35.67 -43.92 -13.90
N ASP A 5 36.27 -42.83 -14.42
CA ASP A 5 37.70 -42.51 -14.23
C ASP A 5 37.97 -41.01 -14.54
N GLU A 6 38.22 -40.20 -13.51
CA GLU A 6 39.09 -39.01 -13.55
C GLU A 6 40.44 -39.50 -13.00
N PRO A 7 41.64 -39.03 -13.43
CA PRO A 7 42.23 -37.83 -12.78
C PRO A 7 43.33 -37.03 -13.55
N TYR A 8 43.75 -35.92 -12.91
CA TYR A 8 44.99 -35.10 -13.05
C TYR A 8 44.97 -33.88 -14.02
N GLY A 9 45.22 -32.64 -13.59
CA GLY A 9 45.64 -32.17 -12.26
C GLY A 9 45.67 -30.64 -12.08
N GLN A 10 45.50 -30.24 -10.81
CA GLN A 10 46.22 -29.26 -9.98
C GLN A 10 47.00 -28.10 -10.67
N SER A 11 47.20 -26.91 -10.10
CA SER A 11 46.82 -26.18 -8.87
C SER A 11 47.62 -24.85 -8.89
N ARG A 12 47.09 -23.78 -8.30
CA ARG A 12 47.78 -22.82 -7.37
C ARG A 12 46.77 -21.72 -7.03
N ARG A 13 46.16 -21.69 -5.85
CA ARG A 13 46.64 -21.33 -4.48
C ARG A 13 47.04 -19.86 -4.29
N GLY A 14 46.34 -19.25 -3.33
CA GLY A 14 46.60 -17.99 -2.61
C GLY A 14 45.25 -17.35 -2.26
N SER A 15 44.57 -17.55 -1.11
CA SER A 15 44.98 -17.41 0.31
C SER A 15 45.65 -16.04 0.52
N LEU A 16 45.20 -15.11 1.37
CA LEU A 16 44.56 -15.17 2.70
C LEU A 16 44.03 -13.78 3.07
N ALA A 17 43.21 -13.75 4.12
CA ALA A 17 42.99 -12.62 5.04
C ALA A 17 42.11 -11.46 4.54
N GLY A 18 41.21 -10.90 5.33
CA GLY A 18 41.05 -11.02 6.76
C GLY A 18 39.71 -10.48 7.23
N ARG A 19 39.26 -11.05 8.33
CA ARG A 19 38.20 -10.58 9.21
C ARG A 19 38.37 -9.08 9.47
N LEU A 20 37.33 -8.29 9.20
CA LEU A 20 37.02 -7.15 10.05
C LEU A 20 35.51 -7.02 10.20
N LEU A 21 35.06 -7.31 11.41
CA LEU A 21 33.81 -6.82 11.97
C LEU A 21 33.76 -5.30 11.82
N MET A 22 32.69 -4.77 11.25
CA MET A 22 32.34 -3.36 11.47
C MET A 22 30.85 -3.25 11.73
N SER A 23 30.53 -3.41 13.02
CA SER A 23 29.33 -2.91 13.65
C SER A 23 29.30 -1.39 13.46
N VAL A 24 28.31 -0.87 12.73
CA VAL A 24 27.96 0.55 12.79
C VAL A 24 26.54 0.63 13.33
N ALA A 25 26.46 1.14 14.56
CA ALA A 25 25.24 1.42 15.28
C ALA A 25 24.47 2.59 14.65
N LEU A 26 23.16 2.55 14.86
CA LEU A 26 22.15 3.57 14.56
C LEU A 26 22.62 5.02 14.79
N ALA A 27 22.29 5.88 13.84
CA ALA A 27 21.88 7.25 14.11
C ALA A 27 20.58 7.52 13.32
N ALA A 28 19.44 7.28 13.98
CA ALA A 28 18.22 7.95 13.64
C ALA A 28 18.39 9.43 14.02
N THR A 29 18.33 10.33 13.04
CA THR A 29 17.81 11.70 13.17
C THR A 29 17.99 12.38 11.82
N GLY A 30 16.88 12.87 11.28
CA GLY A 30 16.84 13.52 9.99
C GLY A 30 15.65 13.03 9.21
N ILE A 31 14.47 13.45 9.62
CA ILE A 31 13.33 13.63 8.71
C ILE A 31 13.81 14.68 7.69
N GLY A 32 14.64 14.24 6.75
CA GLY A 32 14.73 14.90 5.48
C GLY A 32 13.39 14.63 4.85
N LEU A 33 12.50 15.61 4.95
CA LEU A 33 11.47 15.81 3.95
C LEU A 33 12.23 15.86 2.62
N SER A 34 12.48 14.69 2.03
CA SER A 34 12.76 14.61 0.62
C SER A 34 11.64 15.45 0.01
N PRO A 35 11.95 16.55 -0.71
CA PRO A 35 10.90 17.14 -1.53
C PRO A 35 10.34 15.94 -2.27
N ALA A 36 9.04 15.68 -2.12
CA ALA A 36 8.35 14.75 -2.99
C ALA A 36 8.90 15.10 -4.36
N ALA A 37 9.64 14.17 -4.97
CA ALA A 37 10.07 14.40 -6.33
C ALA A 37 8.74 14.71 -7.00
N ALA A 38 8.57 15.95 -7.45
CA ALA A 38 7.50 16.28 -8.34
C ALA A 38 7.84 15.42 -9.55
N HIS A 39 7.33 14.18 -9.54
CA HIS A 39 7.49 13.25 -10.63
C HIS A 39 6.74 13.96 -11.74
N ALA A 40 7.52 14.66 -12.56
CA ALA A 40 7.00 15.42 -13.65
C ALA A 40 6.16 14.45 -14.48
N ASP A 41 4.97 14.91 -14.81
CA ASP A 41 4.09 14.29 -15.77
C ASP A 41 4.90 13.73 -16.95
N THR A 42 4.96 12.40 -17.07
CA THR A 42 5.80 11.71 -18.04
C THR A 42 4.93 11.14 -19.14
N TRP A 43 5.23 11.47 -20.38
CA TRP A 43 4.58 10.83 -21.52
C TRP A 43 4.98 9.36 -21.60
N ARG A 44 3.99 8.47 -21.55
CA ARG A 44 4.19 7.04 -21.76
C ARG A 44 3.36 6.56 -22.94
N THR A 45 3.90 5.56 -23.61
CA THR A 45 3.28 4.91 -24.76
C THR A 45 3.27 3.41 -24.55
N ALA A 46 2.16 2.77 -24.88
CA ALA A 46 2.04 1.32 -24.93
C ALA A 46 1.34 0.89 -26.22
N THR A 47 1.66 -0.31 -26.67
CA THR A 47 1.09 -0.91 -27.87
C THR A 47 0.32 -2.17 -27.53
N GLY A 48 -0.71 -2.47 -28.32
CA GLY A 48 -1.49 -3.69 -28.18
C GLY A 48 -2.05 -4.09 -29.53
N SER A 49 -2.12 -5.39 -29.81
CA SER A 49 -2.62 -5.87 -31.09
C SER A 49 -3.92 -6.63 -30.92
N ALA A 50 -4.82 -6.49 -31.88
CA ALA A 50 -6.07 -7.25 -31.88
C ALA A 50 -6.46 -7.68 -33.29
N TRP A 51 -7.17 -8.79 -33.33
CA TRP A 51 -7.79 -9.34 -34.52
C TRP A 51 -9.30 -9.15 -34.45
N GLY A 52 -9.95 -8.97 -35.60
CA GLY A 52 -11.41 -8.95 -35.69
C GLY A 52 -11.93 -9.30 -37.08
N GLN A 53 -13.18 -9.75 -37.14
CA GLN A 53 -13.87 -10.12 -38.40
C GLN A 53 -14.09 -8.91 -39.31
N THR A 54 -14.28 -7.72 -38.73
CA THR A 54 -14.45 -6.47 -39.48
C THR A 54 -13.33 -5.50 -39.16
N GLN A 55 -13.03 -4.59 -40.09
CA GLN A 55 -11.99 -3.59 -39.91
C GLN A 55 -12.26 -2.70 -38.68
N SER A 56 -13.50 -2.29 -38.47
CA SER A 56 -13.91 -1.44 -37.34
C SER A 56 -13.79 -2.15 -35.99
N SER A 57 -14.18 -3.42 -35.91
CA SER A 57 -14.07 -4.20 -34.67
C SER A 57 -12.61 -4.47 -34.32
N ALA A 58 -11.79 -4.84 -35.31
CA ALA A 58 -10.36 -5.07 -35.11
C ALA A 58 -9.61 -3.80 -34.70
N SER A 59 -9.90 -2.65 -35.34
CA SER A 59 -9.27 -1.37 -34.98
C SER A 59 -9.67 -0.91 -33.57
N ALA A 60 -10.95 -1.03 -33.21
CA ALA A 60 -11.43 -0.65 -31.87
C ALA A 60 -10.83 -1.56 -30.79
N ALA A 61 -10.76 -2.87 -31.05
CA ALA A 61 -10.15 -3.85 -30.14
C ALA A 61 -8.65 -3.58 -29.94
N ALA A 62 -7.93 -3.21 -31.00
CA ALA A 62 -6.50 -2.90 -30.90
C ALA A 62 -6.25 -1.61 -30.10
N GLN A 63 -7.08 -0.57 -30.29
CA GLN A 63 -7.03 0.65 -29.48
C GLN A 63 -7.35 0.37 -28.00
N ALA A 64 -8.33 -0.48 -27.72
CA ALA A 64 -8.66 -0.89 -26.35
C ALA A 64 -7.52 -1.70 -25.72
N SER A 65 -6.92 -2.64 -26.46
CA SER A 65 -5.76 -3.41 -26.02
C SER A 65 -4.57 -2.51 -25.66
N ALA A 66 -4.27 -1.52 -26.51
CA ALA A 66 -3.19 -0.56 -26.25
C ALA A 66 -3.46 0.32 -25.02
N ARG A 67 -4.71 0.76 -24.80
CA ARG A 67 -5.11 1.51 -23.59
C ARG A 67 -4.96 0.65 -22.33
N ASN A 68 -5.35 -0.62 -22.38
CA ASN A 68 -5.19 -1.54 -21.26
C ASN A 68 -3.72 -1.82 -20.95
N ALA A 69 -2.87 -1.93 -21.98
CA ALA A 69 -1.43 -2.07 -21.80
C ALA A 69 -0.82 -0.82 -21.14
N LEU A 70 -1.25 0.39 -21.55
CA LEU A 70 -0.81 1.65 -20.94
C LEU A 70 -1.24 1.75 -19.48
N ALA A 71 -2.50 1.42 -19.17
CA ALA A 71 -3.01 1.41 -17.80
C ALA A 71 -2.29 0.37 -16.91
N SER A 72 -1.96 -0.79 -17.47
CA SER A 72 -1.22 -1.84 -16.77
C SER A 72 0.21 -1.40 -16.45
N LEU A 73 0.88 -0.75 -17.42
CA LEU A 73 2.20 -0.16 -17.22
C LEU A 73 2.18 0.94 -16.14
N ALA A 74 1.18 1.83 -16.18
CA ALA A 74 1.02 2.87 -15.17
C ALA A 74 0.83 2.27 -13.77
N THR A 75 -0.02 1.25 -13.65
CA THR A 75 -0.28 0.55 -12.38
C THR A 75 0.98 -0.09 -11.81
N GLN A 76 1.80 -0.75 -12.65
CA GLN A 76 3.07 -1.34 -12.22
C GLN A 76 4.06 -0.31 -11.67
N LEU A 77 3.92 0.95 -12.08
CA LEU A 77 4.78 2.06 -11.69
C LEU A 77 4.14 2.96 -10.62
N GLY A 78 2.93 2.63 -10.14
CA GLY A 78 2.22 3.45 -9.15
C GLY A 78 1.71 4.78 -9.72
N GLU A 79 1.46 4.85 -11.02
CA GLU A 79 1.06 6.04 -11.76
C GLU A 79 -0.36 5.91 -12.32
N VAL A 80 -0.97 7.06 -12.65
CA VAL A 80 -2.22 7.16 -13.41
C VAL A 80 -1.96 8.02 -14.64
N CYS A 81 -2.41 7.56 -15.81
CA CYS A 81 -2.27 8.28 -17.07
C CYS A 81 -3.55 9.05 -17.44
N THR A 82 -3.38 10.32 -17.80
CA THR A 82 -4.44 11.21 -18.30
C THR A 82 -4.18 11.62 -19.74
N ASN A 83 -5.13 12.32 -20.38
CA ASN A 83 -5.03 12.77 -21.77
C ASN A 83 -4.65 11.64 -22.76
N VAL A 84 -5.14 10.44 -22.49
CA VAL A 84 -4.78 9.25 -23.27
C VAL A 84 -5.39 9.37 -24.67
N THR A 85 -4.52 9.37 -25.67
CA THR A 85 -4.89 9.28 -27.08
C THR A 85 -4.53 7.89 -27.57
N SER A 86 -5.40 7.30 -28.39
CA SER A 86 -5.16 5.98 -28.98
C SER A 86 -5.41 5.99 -30.48
N SER A 87 -4.51 5.35 -31.21
CA SER A 87 -4.62 5.13 -32.65
C SER A 87 -4.49 3.63 -32.93
N ALA A 88 -4.92 3.20 -34.12
CA ALA A 88 -4.64 1.86 -34.60
C ALA A 88 -4.29 1.88 -36.08
N THR A 89 -3.34 1.02 -36.45
CA THR A 89 -2.84 0.85 -37.81
C THR A 89 -3.13 -0.58 -38.26
N LEU A 90 -3.66 -0.73 -39.47
CA LEU A 90 -3.89 -2.03 -40.07
C LEU A 90 -2.54 -2.69 -40.34
N VAL A 91 -2.33 -3.88 -39.79
CA VAL A 91 -1.10 -4.66 -39.96
C VAL A 91 -1.27 -5.69 -41.07
N TYR A 92 -2.42 -6.36 -41.09
CA TYR A 92 -2.63 -7.49 -41.97
C TYR A 92 -4.12 -7.72 -42.22
N VAL A 93 -4.45 -8.12 -43.46
CA VAL A 93 -5.80 -8.59 -43.84
C VAL A 93 -5.66 -10.05 -44.21
N VAL A 94 -6.47 -10.91 -43.59
CA VAL A 94 -6.44 -12.35 -43.86
C VAL A 94 -6.94 -12.59 -45.30
N PRO A 95 -6.12 -13.17 -46.19
CA PRO A 95 -6.56 -13.58 -47.52
C PRO A 95 -7.74 -14.54 -47.38
N SER A 96 -8.76 -14.43 -48.24
CA SER A 96 -10.10 -15.07 -48.15
C SER A 96 -11.16 -14.36 -47.29
N GLY A 97 -10.87 -13.16 -46.77
CA GLY A 97 -11.86 -12.36 -46.04
C GLY A 97 -12.06 -12.83 -44.59
N GLY A 98 -11.09 -13.58 -44.05
CA GLY A 98 -11.17 -14.15 -42.70
C GLY A 98 -11.13 -13.12 -41.57
N GLY A 99 -10.65 -11.89 -41.82
CA GLY A 99 -10.60 -10.82 -40.82
C GLY A 99 -9.43 -9.85 -41.01
N TYR A 100 -9.27 -8.95 -40.04
CA TYR A 100 -8.31 -7.85 -40.03
C TYR A 100 -7.51 -7.87 -38.73
N GLN A 101 -6.20 -7.68 -38.83
CA GLN A 101 -5.30 -7.50 -37.70
C GLN A 101 -4.87 -6.04 -37.61
N PHE A 102 -5.05 -5.45 -36.44
CA PHE A 102 -4.61 -4.09 -36.14
C PHE A 102 -3.58 -4.09 -35.00
N ASN A 103 -2.67 -3.12 -35.06
CA ASN A 103 -1.82 -2.74 -33.94
C ASN A 103 -2.28 -1.36 -33.45
N GLY A 104 -2.63 -1.28 -32.18
CA GLY A 104 -3.02 -0.09 -31.48
C GLY A 104 -1.84 0.50 -30.74
N THR A 105 -1.79 1.82 -30.68
CA THR A 105 -0.84 2.57 -29.84
C THR A 105 -1.65 3.51 -28.96
N ALA A 106 -1.36 3.54 -27.67
CA ALA A 106 -1.95 4.47 -26.71
C ALA A 106 -0.83 5.27 -26.06
N THR A 107 -0.98 6.59 -26.05
CA THR A 107 -0.03 7.53 -25.44
C THR A 107 -0.78 8.44 -24.47
N GLY A 108 -0.24 8.62 -23.27
CA GLY A 108 -0.86 9.44 -22.23
C GLY A 108 0.19 10.06 -21.31
N LEU A 109 -0.26 11.07 -20.57
CA LEU A 109 0.55 11.79 -19.61
C LEU A 109 0.37 11.14 -18.24
N CYS A 110 1.41 10.50 -17.72
CA CYS A 110 1.35 9.69 -16.50
C CYS A 110 2.06 10.39 -15.34
N ALA A 111 1.40 10.43 -14.20
CA ALA A 111 1.93 10.98 -12.95
C ALA A 111 1.64 10.01 -11.81
N PRO A 112 2.35 10.10 -10.67
CA PRO A 112 2.06 9.27 -9.51
C PRO A 112 0.59 9.32 -9.14
N ALA A 113 0.04 8.16 -8.81
CA ALA A 113 -1.32 8.08 -8.32
C ALA A 113 -1.44 8.96 -7.06
N PRO A 114 -2.49 9.79 -6.93
CA PRO A 114 -2.74 10.50 -5.69
C PRO A 114 -2.89 9.47 -4.56
N PRO A 115 -2.43 9.79 -3.34
CA PRO A 115 -2.65 8.92 -2.20
C PRO A 115 -4.16 8.68 -2.02
N PRO A 116 -4.56 7.50 -1.52
CA PRO A 116 -5.96 7.22 -1.24
C PRO A 116 -6.52 8.31 -0.29
N PRO A 117 -7.81 8.66 -0.44
CA PRO A 117 -8.42 9.68 0.42
C PRO A 117 -8.44 9.18 1.87
N SER A 118 -7.65 9.83 2.74
CA SER A 118 -7.74 9.61 4.18
C SER A 118 -8.97 10.35 4.72
N TYR A 119 -9.83 9.65 5.46
CA TYR A 119 -10.96 10.28 6.13
C TYR A 119 -10.91 10.05 7.63
N THR A 120 -11.27 11.07 8.41
CA THR A 120 -11.35 10.97 9.87
C THR A 120 -12.70 10.42 10.29
N VAL A 121 -12.70 9.35 11.07
CA VAL A 121 -13.88 8.73 11.67
C VAL A 121 -13.88 8.94 13.17
N PRO A 122 -14.95 9.49 13.76
CA PRO A 122 -15.10 9.52 15.21
C PRO A 122 -15.32 8.11 15.74
N ARG A 123 -14.53 7.70 16.73
CA ARG A 123 -14.70 6.46 17.47
C ARG A 123 -14.92 6.74 18.94
N THR A 124 -15.78 5.94 19.55
CA THR A 124 -16.08 6.01 20.97
C THR A 124 -16.04 4.60 21.55
N ALA A 125 -15.41 4.43 22.71
CA ALA A 125 -15.42 3.18 23.43
C ALA A 125 -15.65 3.42 24.91
N THR A 126 -16.31 2.47 25.56
CA THR A 126 -16.50 2.45 27.01
C THR A 126 -15.80 1.24 27.57
N ALA A 127 -15.01 1.43 28.63
CA ALA A 127 -14.40 0.34 29.36
C ALA A 127 -14.55 0.51 30.86
N ARG A 128 -14.58 -0.62 31.55
CA ARG A 128 -14.67 -0.66 33.00
C ARG A 128 -13.29 -0.54 33.61
N GLY A 129 -13.16 0.38 34.56
CA GLY A 129 -11.97 0.61 35.34
C GLY A 129 -12.23 0.41 36.82
N GLU A 130 -11.27 -0.21 37.49
CA GLU A 130 -11.34 -0.55 38.90
C GLU A 130 -10.13 -0.03 39.65
N GLY A 131 -10.29 0.31 40.93
CA GLY A 131 -9.17 0.76 41.74
C GLY A 131 -9.54 1.09 43.17
N SER A 132 -8.52 1.23 44.01
CA SER A 132 -8.64 1.60 45.42
C SER A 132 -9.00 3.07 45.65
N THR A 133 -8.95 3.89 44.60
CA THR A 133 -9.43 5.28 44.62
C THR A 133 -10.31 5.56 43.39
N PRO A 134 -11.22 6.54 43.45
CA PRO A 134 -12.02 6.94 42.30
C PRO A 134 -11.17 7.34 41.09
N GLY A 135 -10.10 8.10 41.33
CA GLY A 135 -9.20 8.57 40.28
C GLY A 135 -8.48 7.42 39.57
N THR A 136 -7.99 6.43 40.34
CA THR A 136 -7.35 5.24 39.78
C THR A 136 -8.32 4.40 38.96
N ALA A 137 -9.54 4.18 39.46
CA ALA A 137 -10.57 3.45 38.73
C ALA A 137 -10.93 4.15 37.41
N GLN A 138 -11.08 5.48 37.42
CA GLN A 138 -11.34 6.26 36.21
C GLN A 138 -10.18 6.21 35.21
N GLN A 139 -8.92 6.31 35.68
CA GLN A 139 -7.75 6.22 34.81
C GLN A 139 -7.62 4.83 34.16
N ASN A 140 -7.86 3.77 34.93
CA ASN A 140 -7.84 2.40 34.41
C ASN A 140 -8.92 2.18 33.36
N GLY A 141 -10.13 2.72 33.58
CA GLY A 141 -11.22 2.67 32.60
C GLY A 141 -10.90 3.47 31.34
N ALA A 142 -10.34 4.67 31.49
CA ALA A 142 -9.91 5.49 30.36
C ALA A 142 -8.81 4.80 29.53
N ALA A 143 -7.85 4.14 30.18
CA ALA A 143 -6.80 3.38 29.51
C ALA A 143 -7.37 2.19 28.75
N GLY A 144 -8.31 1.44 29.34
CA GLY A 144 -9.02 0.35 28.67
C GLY A 144 -9.83 0.82 27.46
N ALA A 145 -10.54 1.94 27.58
CA ALA A 145 -11.32 2.51 26.49
C ALA A 145 -10.42 3.01 25.35
N ARG A 146 -9.27 3.61 25.67
CA ARG A 146 -8.25 4.00 24.66
C ARG A 146 -7.69 2.78 23.93
N ALA A 147 -7.36 1.72 24.65
CA ALA A 147 -6.89 0.48 24.05
C ALA A 147 -7.95 -0.14 23.12
N ALA A 148 -9.23 -0.10 23.49
CA ALA A 148 -10.33 -0.58 22.65
C ALA A 148 -10.49 0.25 21.35
N ILE A 149 -10.30 1.57 21.42
CA ILE A 149 -10.30 2.43 20.21
C ILE A 149 -9.11 2.07 19.30
N LEU A 150 -7.91 1.90 19.86
CA LEU A 150 -6.70 1.54 19.10
C LEU A 150 -6.79 0.15 18.48
N ALA A 151 -7.40 -0.81 19.18
CA ALA A 151 -7.60 -2.17 18.68
C ALA A 151 -8.47 -2.24 17.43
N ALA A 152 -9.31 -1.22 17.20
CA ALA A 152 -10.21 -1.17 16.06
C ALA A 152 -9.54 -0.70 14.75
N GLY A 153 -8.25 -0.38 14.79
CA GLY A 153 -7.42 0.00 13.64
C GLY A 153 -7.54 1.49 13.25
N GLY A 154 -6.39 2.06 12.84
CA GLY A 154 -6.23 3.45 12.40
C GLY A 154 -5.42 4.30 13.38
N ASP A 155 -4.79 5.37 12.89
CA ASP A 155 -4.11 6.35 13.74
C ASP A 155 -5.15 7.29 14.35
N CYS A 156 -5.28 7.25 15.67
CA CYS A 156 -6.28 8.00 16.41
C CYS A 156 -5.64 9.15 17.20
N THR A 157 -6.25 10.32 17.16
CA THR A 157 -5.80 11.52 17.90
C THR A 157 -6.98 12.22 18.57
N GLY A 158 -6.69 13.25 19.39
CA GLY A 158 -7.74 14.05 20.05
C GLY A 158 -8.54 13.28 21.09
N TYR A 159 -7.92 12.31 21.79
CA TYR A 159 -8.60 11.52 22.80
C TYR A 159 -9.20 12.38 23.92
N GLN A 160 -10.50 12.22 24.15
CA GLN A 160 -11.24 12.92 25.20
C GLN A 160 -12.09 11.94 25.99
N THR A 161 -12.09 12.08 27.31
CA THR A 161 -13.04 11.38 28.17
C THR A 161 -14.38 12.12 28.09
N THR A 162 -15.41 11.47 27.56
CA THR A 162 -16.74 12.07 27.33
C THR A 162 -17.78 11.60 28.33
N GLY A 163 -17.52 10.51 29.05
CA GLY A 163 -18.42 10.00 30.08
C GLY A 163 -17.67 9.27 31.19
N VAL A 164 -18.12 9.48 32.42
CA VAL A 164 -17.63 8.77 33.60
C VAL A 164 -18.83 8.44 34.47
N THR A 165 -19.08 7.15 34.71
CA THR A 165 -20.24 6.69 35.48
C THR A 165 -19.75 5.78 36.60
N ASN A 166 -20.09 6.11 37.85
CA ASN A 166 -19.84 5.20 38.97
C ASN A 166 -20.77 4.00 38.81
N VAL A 167 -20.19 2.81 38.73
CA VAL A 167 -20.94 1.55 38.66
C VAL A 167 -21.19 1.02 40.06
N TYR A 168 -20.13 1.01 40.85
CA TYR A 168 -20.17 0.46 42.19
C TYR A 168 -19.06 1.05 43.05
N THR A 169 -19.38 1.25 44.31
CA THR A 169 -18.42 1.62 45.35
C THR A 169 -18.68 0.69 46.52
N THR A 170 -17.63 0.04 47.04
CA THR A 170 -17.76 -0.78 48.23
C THR A 170 -18.27 0.06 49.41
N PRO A 171 -19.09 -0.47 50.32
CA PRO A 171 -19.61 0.28 51.48
C PRO A 171 -18.52 0.91 52.36
N THR A 172 -17.34 0.27 52.39
CA THR A 172 -16.15 0.74 53.11
C THR A 172 -15.36 1.83 52.38
N GLY A 173 -15.71 2.16 51.15
CA GLY A 173 -14.95 3.09 50.29
C GLY A 173 -13.57 2.59 49.88
N SER A 174 -13.28 1.29 50.04
CA SER A 174 -11.95 0.71 49.74
C SER A 174 -11.76 0.33 48.26
N TRP A 175 -12.83 0.27 47.48
CA TRP A 175 -12.80 -0.07 46.05
C TRP A 175 -13.88 0.65 45.27
N TYR A 176 -13.52 1.08 44.07
CA TYR A 176 -14.35 1.85 43.16
C TYR A 176 -14.34 1.23 41.77
N ILE A 177 -15.50 1.15 41.16
CA ILE A 177 -15.70 0.67 39.79
C ILE A 177 -16.39 1.77 39.00
N TYR A 178 -15.78 2.17 37.89
CA TYR A 178 -16.31 3.17 36.98
C TYR A 178 -16.35 2.62 35.56
N ASP A 179 -17.44 2.93 34.85
CA ASP A 179 -17.46 2.83 33.39
C ASP A 179 -17.04 4.18 32.82
N VAL A 180 -16.01 4.16 31.96
CA VAL A 180 -15.41 5.37 31.39
C VAL A 180 -15.49 5.30 29.88
N THR A 181 -16.09 6.34 29.30
CA THR A 181 -16.25 6.49 27.86
C THR A 181 -15.23 7.48 27.34
N VAL A 182 -14.49 7.07 26.32
CA VAL A 182 -13.50 7.90 25.62
C VAL A 182 -13.90 8.00 24.16
N SER A 183 -13.75 9.18 23.57
CA SER A 183 -13.85 9.41 22.13
C SER A 183 -12.51 9.84 21.53
N ALA A 184 -12.32 9.56 20.25
CA ALA A 184 -11.17 10.00 19.46
C ALA A 184 -11.55 10.14 17.98
N LEU A 185 -10.72 10.83 17.20
CA LEU A 185 -10.81 10.87 15.74
C LEU A 185 -9.72 9.98 15.16
N CYS A 186 -10.09 9.00 14.35
CA CYS A 186 -9.18 8.02 13.75
C CYS A 186 -9.14 8.17 12.24
N VAL A 187 -7.95 8.09 11.64
CA VAL A 187 -7.80 8.04 10.18
C VAL A 187 -7.84 6.60 9.66
N HIS A 188 -8.49 6.43 8.52
CA HIS A 188 -8.50 5.22 7.68
C HIS A 188 -7.95 5.53 6.29
#